data_AF-A0A3S0VJQ0-F1
#
_entry.id   AF-A0A3S0VJQ0-F1
#
_cell.length_a   1.000
_cell.length_b   1.000
_cell.length_c   1.000
_cell.angle_alpha   90.00
_cell.angle_beta   90.00
_cell.angle_gamma   90.00
#
_symmetry.space_group_name_H-M   'P 1'
#
loop_
_entity.id
_entity.type
_entity.pdbx_description
1 polymer ?
#
loop_
_entity_poly.entity_id
_entity_poly.type
_entity_poly.pdbx_seq_one_letter_code
_entity_poly.pdbx_strand_id
1 'polypeptide(L)'
;MLEKYNYRPSADPRRKKLEYISEEIIHSENHILICNTGLEIPEFDTIAEMLKPHQLTINKILIPNESKRNKKLADGQKAYRDHSRWLHFYPGEIEDIYKEFEAEIKTLKARYENTETQILEI
;
A
#
# COMPACT_ATOMS: atom_id res chain seq x y z
N MET A 1 9.00 -30.57 -16.52
CA MET A 1 10.04 -29.65 -16.00
C MET A 1 9.47 -28.45 -15.21
N LEU A 2 8.19 -28.43 -14.82
CA LEU A 2 7.56 -27.36 -14.04
C LEU A 2 7.22 -27.75 -12.58
N GLU A 3 7.25 -29.03 -12.24
CA GLU A 3 7.02 -29.52 -10.86
C GLU A 3 8.23 -29.30 -9.93
N LYS A 4 9.41 -29.04 -10.49
CA LYS A 4 10.66 -28.83 -9.72
C LYS A 4 10.69 -27.51 -8.93
N TYR A 5 9.70 -26.64 -9.14
CA TYR A 5 9.60 -25.30 -8.52
C TYR A 5 8.33 -25.09 -7.68
N ASN A 6 7.55 -26.14 -7.37
CA ASN A 6 6.29 -26.01 -6.63
C ASN A 6 5.36 -24.90 -7.19
N TYR A 7 5.36 -24.69 -8.51
CA TYR A 7 4.54 -23.65 -9.11
C TYR A 7 3.08 -24.12 -9.16
N ARG A 8 2.33 -23.85 -8.09
CA ARG A 8 0.87 -24.01 -8.06
C ARG A 8 0.22 -22.83 -8.81
N PRO A 9 -0.53 -23.07 -9.90
CA PRO A 9 -1.23 -22.03 -10.66
C PRO A 9 -2.40 -21.39 -9.90
N SER A 10 -2.78 -21.96 -8.76
CA SER A 10 -3.93 -21.54 -7.96
C SER A 10 -3.61 -20.53 -6.85
N ALA A 11 -2.35 -20.09 -6.74
CA ALA A 11 -1.95 -19.12 -5.74
C ALA A 11 -2.00 -17.71 -6.34
N ASP A 12 -3.00 -16.93 -5.91
CA ASP A 12 -3.20 -15.53 -6.26
C ASP A 12 -1.86 -14.77 -6.21
N PRO A 13 -1.40 -14.15 -7.32
CA PRO A 13 -0.16 -13.39 -7.35
C PRO A 13 -0.06 -12.34 -6.24
N ARG A 14 -1.19 -11.76 -5.81
CA ARG A 14 -1.23 -10.81 -4.69
C ARG A 14 -0.87 -11.48 -3.38
N ARG A 15 -1.45 -12.64 -3.09
CA ARG A 15 -1.17 -13.38 -1.86
C ARG A 15 0.30 -13.80 -1.77
N LYS A 16 0.90 -14.26 -2.87
CA LYS A 16 2.34 -14.57 -2.91
C LYS A 16 3.22 -13.36 -2.61
N LYS A 17 2.85 -12.18 -3.09
CA LYS A 17 3.55 -10.92 -2.79
C LYS A 17 3.50 -10.64 -1.29
N LEU A 18 2.34 -10.81 -0.65
CA LEU A 18 2.18 -10.60 0.80
C LEU A 18 2.97 -11.64 1.60
N GLU A 19 2.92 -12.91 1.21
CA GLU A 19 3.71 -13.99 1.82
C GLU A 19 5.20 -13.68 1.75
N TYR A 20 5.71 -13.25 0.59
CA TYR A 20 7.11 -12.84 0.43
C TYR A 20 7.49 -11.66 1.36
N ILE A 21 6.65 -10.61 1.41
CA ILE A 21 6.89 -9.46 2.29
C ILE A 21 6.92 -9.92 3.76
N SER A 22 5.95 -10.73 4.18
CA SER A 22 5.89 -11.26 5.54
C SER A 22 7.08 -12.15 5.88
N GLU A 23 7.53 -13.01 4.96
CA GLU A 23 8.72 -13.85 5.15
C GLU A 23 9.98 -13.00 5.32
N GLU A 24 10.23 -12.01 4.45
CA GLU A 24 11.38 -11.11 4.59
C GLU A 24 11.36 -10.35 5.93
N ILE A 25 10.17 -9.94 6.37
CA ILE A 25 9.96 -9.30 7.67
C ILE A 25 10.28 -10.24 8.83
N ILE A 26 9.79 -11.49 8.80
CA ILE A 26 10.01 -12.48 9.87
C ILE A 26 11.51 -12.80 10.03
N HIS A 27 12.25 -12.85 8.93
CA HIS A 27 13.69 -13.10 8.95
C HIS A 27 14.53 -11.85 9.27
N SER A 28 13.90 -10.68 9.41
CA SER A 28 14.57 -9.45 9.82
C SER A 28 14.55 -9.30 11.35
N GLU A 29 15.70 -9.02 11.96
CA GLU A 29 15.84 -8.94 13.43
C GLU A 29 15.29 -7.64 14.07
N ASN A 30 14.57 -6.76 13.34
CA ASN A 30 14.24 -5.41 13.82
C ASN A 30 12.83 -4.91 13.48
N HIS A 31 12.39 -3.90 14.24
CA HIS A 31 11.09 -3.21 14.17
C HIS A 31 10.64 -2.89 12.73
N ILE A 32 9.40 -3.29 12.42
CA ILE A 32 8.89 -3.38 11.05
C ILE A 32 8.35 -2.02 10.59
N LEU A 33 8.87 -1.56 9.45
CA LEU A 33 8.44 -0.35 8.75
C LEU A 33 7.80 -0.74 7.43
N ILE A 34 6.50 -0.49 7.26
CA ILE A 34 5.82 -0.70 5.98
C ILE A 34 5.58 0.67 5.34
N CYS A 35 6.26 0.91 4.21
CA CYS A 35 5.95 2.03 3.34
C CYS A 35 4.70 1.69 2.55
N ASN A 36 3.68 2.56 2.59
CA ASN A 36 2.49 2.39 1.76
C ASN A 36 2.80 2.69 0.29
N THR A 37 3.53 1.79 -0.37
CA THR A 37 3.80 1.82 -1.81
C THR A 37 2.93 0.78 -2.50
N GLY A 38 1.66 1.11 -2.69
CA GLY A 38 0.70 0.30 -3.45
C GLY A 38 0.24 -0.96 -2.71
N LEU A 39 0.02 -0.84 -1.40
CA LEU A 39 -0.71 -1.84 -0.62
C LEU A 39 -2.12 -1.31 -0.32
N GLU A 40 -3.13 -2.13 -0.55
CA GLU A 40 -4.50 -1.84 -0.13
C GLU A 40 -4.66 -2.07 1.38
N ILE A 41 -5.65 -1.41 2.01
CA ILE A 41 -5.92 -1.55 3.45
C ILE A 41 -6.03 -3.03 3.91
N PRO A 42 -6.75 -3.93 3.20
CA PRO A 42 -6.86 -5.34 3.60
C PRO A 42 -5.53 -6.11 3.53
N GLU A 43 -4.57 -5.62 2.73
CA GLU A 43 -3.26 -6.25 2.61
C GLU A 43 -2.42 -6.01 3.87
N PHE A 44 -2.57 -4.86 4.53
CA PHE A 44 -1.96 -4.63 5.84
C PHE A 44 -2.53 -5.55 6.92
N ASP A 45 -3.84 -5.80 6.92
CA ASP A 45 -4.47 -6.76 7.84
C ASP A 45 -3.94 -8.17 7.61
N THR A 46 -3.80 -8.56 6.33
CA THR A 46 -3.27 -9.87 5.95
C THR A 46 -1.83 -10.05 6.44
N ILE A 47 -0.99 -9.03 6.24
CA ILE A 47 0.40 -9.04 6.74
C ILE A 47 0.39 -9.10 8.28
N ALA A 48 -0.44 -8.31 8.96
CA ALA A 48 -0.55 -8.33 10.41
C ALA A 48 -0.92 -9.73 10.95
N GLU A 49 -1.88 -10.42 10.32
CA GLU A 49 -2.23 -11.80 10.69
C GLU A 49 -1.07 -12.79 10.44
N MET A 50 -0.33 -12.63 9.35
CA MET A 50 0.85 -13.48 9.05
C MET A 50 1.99 -13.30 10.05
N LEU A 51 2.11 -12.10 10.64
CA LEU A 51 3.17 -11.77 11.61
C LEU A 51 2.84 -12.21 13.05
N LYS A 52 1.55 -12.29 13.41
CA LYS A 52 1.09 -12.67 14.77
C LYS A 52 1.72 -13.96 15.33
N PRO A 53 1.84 -15.08 14.58
CA PRO A 53 2.46 -16.31 15.08
C PRO A 53 3.92 -16.14 15.50
N HIS A 54 4.59 -15.13 14.95
CA HIS A 54 5.98 -14.80 15.23
C HIS A 54 6.14 -13.72 16.30
N GLN A 55 5.05 -13.32 16.97
CA GLN A 55 5.01 -12.21 17.94
C GLN A 55 5.50 -10.88 17.35
N LEU A 56 5.38 -10.74 16.02
CA LEU A 56 5.74 -9.54 15.29
C LEU A 56 4.47 -8.71 15.03
N THR A 57 4.61 -7.39 15.15
CA THR A 57 3.54 -6.43 14.88
C THR A 57 4.05 -5.32 13.95
N ILE A 58 3.13 -4.75 13.17
CA ILE A 58 3.43 -3.59 12.34
C ILE A 58 3.52 -2.39 13.26
N ASN A 59 4.73 -1.87 13.51
CA ASN A 59 4.92 -0.75 14.42
C ASN A 59 4.55 0.58 13.77
N LYS A 60 4.91 0.74 12.49
CA LYS A 60 4.76 2.01 11.77
C LYS A 60 4.30 1.80 10.33
N ILE A 61 3.30 2.57 9.93
CA ILE A 61 2.85 2.70 8.54
C ILE A 61 3.16 4.12 8.07
N LEU A 62 3.94 4.23 6.99
CA LEU A 62 4.28 5.53 6.42
C LEU A 62 3.32 5.89 5.29
N ILE A 63 2.72 7.07 5.39
CA ILE A 63 1.85 7.66 4.37
C ILE A 63 2.43 9.00 3.87
N PRO A 64 2.17 9.39 2.62
CA PRO A 64 2.65 10.69 2.13
C PRO A 64 1.96 11.82 2.88
N ASN A 65 2.74 12.82 3.31
CA ASN A 65 2.20 14.03 3.92
C ASN A 65 1.39 14.89 2.94
N GLU A 66 0.60 15.84 3.46
CA GLU A 66 -0.27 16.71 2.66
C GLU A 66 0.48 17.43 1.52
N SER A 67 1.70 17.91 1.78
CA SER A 67 2.51 18.59 0.76
C SER A 67 2.83 17.66 -0.43
N LYS A 68 3.22 16.42 -0.16
CA LYS A 68 3.50 15.42 -1.22
C LYS A 68 2.23 15.01 -1.95
N ARG A 69 1.10 14.88 -1.25
CA ARG A 69 -0.20 14.54 -1.85
C ARG A 69 -0.65 15.65 -2.81
N ASN A 70 -0.61 16.90 -2.35
CA ASN A 70 -0.94 18.07 -3.17
C ASN A 70 0.01 18.21 -4.37
N LYS A 71 1.31 17.94 -4.19
CA LYS A 71 2.27 17.93 -5.29
C LYS A 71 1.92 16.87 -6.34
N LYS A 72 1.59 15.65 -5.90
CA LYS A 72 1.19 14.55 -6.80
C LYS A 72 -0.08 14.89 -7.58
N LEU A 73 -1.07 15.53 -6.95
CA LEU A 73 -2.25 16.05 -7.63
C LEU A 73 -1.88 17.09 -8.70
N ALA A 74 -1.05 18.08 -8.34
CA ALA A 74 -0.62 19.12 -9.28
C ALA A 74 0.17 18.54 -10.46
N ASP A 75 1.06 17.59 -10.20
CA ASP A 75 1.83 16.88 -11.23
C ASP A 75 0.91 16.07 -12.16
N GLY A 76 -0.10 15.38 -11.61
CA GLY A 76 -1.11 14.66 -12.39
C GLY A 76 -1.97 15.58 -13.25
N GLN A 77 -2.43 16.70 -12.69
CA GLN A 77 -3.17 17.73 -13.43
C GLN A 77 -2.33 18.33 -14.56
N LYS A 78 -1.04 18.58 -14.31
CA LYS A 78 -0.12 19.08 -15.32
C LYS A 78 0.07 18.05 -16.44
N ALA A 79 0.35 16.80 -16.10
CA ALA A 79 0.50 15.71 -17.08
C ALA A 79 -0.77 15.55 -17.93
N TYR A 80 -1.95 15.64 -17.31
CA TYR A 80 -3.21 15.62 -18.05
C TYR A 80 -3.34 16.82 -18.99
N ARG A 81 -3.01 18.04 -18.57
CA ARG A 81 -3.04 19.21 -19.48
C ARG A 81 -2.08 19.04 -20.65
N ASP A 82 -0.85 18.61 -20.38
CA ASP A 82 0.22 18.50 -21.37
C ASP A 82 0.01 17.32 -22.34
N HIS A 83 -0.68 16.26 -21.89
CA HIS A 83 -0.80 15.00 -22.61
C HIS A 83 -2.24 14.46 -22.72
N SER A 84 -3.27 15.28 -22.49
CA SER A 84 -4.69 14.87 -22.54
C SER A 84 -5.09 14.11 -23.81
N ARG A 85 -4.46 14.40 -24.94
CA ARG A 85 -4.71 13.71 -26.23
C ARG A 85 -4.16 12.27 -26.27
N TRP A 86 -3.29 11.93 -25.33
CA TRP A 86 -2.57 10.65 -25.23
C TRP A 86 -2.96 9.86 -23.98
N LEU A 87 -3.62 10.51 -23.01
CA LEU A 87 -4.07 9.90 -21.77
C LEU A 87 -5.55 9.54 -21.91
N HIS A 88 -5.88 8.28 -21.62
CA HIS A 88 -7.27 7.80 -21.57
C HIS A 88 -7.93 8.17 -20.25
N PHE A 89 -7.93 9.46 -19.92
CA PHE A 89 -8.62 9.98 -18.75
C PHE A 89 -9.73 10.95 -19.16
N TYR A 90 -10.85 10.93 -18.46
CA TYR A 90 -11.88 11.96 -18.62
C TYR A 90 -11.50 13.23 -17.83
N PRO A 91 -12.00 14.42 -18.21
CA PRO A 91 -11.80 15.64 -17.45
C PRO A 91 -12.38 15.49 -16.03
N GLY A 92 -11.54 15.54 -15.00
CA GLY A 92 -11.95 15.36 -13.60
C GLY A 92 -11.51 14.03 -12.97
N GLU A 93 -11.06 13.06 -13.78
CA GLU A 93 -10.68 11.73 -13.28
C GLU A 93 -9.49 11.77 -12.33
N ILE A 94 -8.53 12.69 -12.57
CA ILE A 94 -7.38 12.90 -11.68
C ILE A 94 -7.83 13.37 -10.29
N GLU A 95 -8.81 14.26 -10.23
CA GLU A 95 -9.40 14.76 -8.99
C GLU A 95 -10.20 13.67 -8.26
N ASP A 96 -10.89 12.80 -8.99
CA ASP A 96 -11.66 11.70 -8.41
C ASP A 96 -10.73 10.64 -7.81
N ILE A 97 -9.67 10.23 -8.53
CA ILE A 97 -8.61 9.35 -8.01
C ILE A 97 -7.96 9.96 -6.76
N TYR A 98 -7.74 11.28 -6.74
CA TYR A 98 -7.18 11.96 -5.58
C TYR A 98 -8.11 11.91 -4.36
N LYS A 99 -9.42 12.11 -4.55
CA LYS A 99 -10.41 11.99 -3.47
C LYS A 99 -10.50 10.57 -2.92
N GLU A 100 -10.47 9.56 -3.80
CA GLU A 100 -10.44 8.16 -3.40
C GLU A 100 -9.21 7.87 -2.52
N PHE A 101 -8.04 8.37 -2.94
CA PHE A 101 -6.80 8.22 -2.18
C PHE A 101 -6.85 8.90 -0.79
N GLU A 102 -7.42 10.11 -0.69
CA GLU A 102 -7.64 10.78 0.61
C GLU A 102 -8.60 10.00 1.51
N ALA A 103 -9.66 9.41 0.94
CA ALA A 103 -10.60 8.57 1.66
C ALA A 103 -9.95 7.27 2.17
N GLU A 104 -9.08 6.66 1.39
CA GLU A 104 -8.29 5.49 1.78
C GLU A 104 -7.36 5.82 2.97
N ILE A 105 -6.63 6.94 2.92
CA ILE A 105 -5.78 7.37 4.04
C ILE A 105 -6.61 7.58 5.31
N LYS A 106 -7.78 8.22 5.19
CA LYS A 106 -8.67 8.42 6.34
C LYS A 106 -9.14 7.09 6.92
N THR A 107 -9.47 6.13 6.06
CA THR A 107 -9.93 4.80 6.46
C THR A 107 -8.82 4.01 7.14
N LEU A 108 -7.59 4.10 6.60
CA LEU A 108 -6.40 3.49 7.18
C LEU A 108 -6.13 4.05 8.59
N LYS A 109 -6.20 5.38 8.75
CA LYS A 109 -6.06 6.04 10.07
C LYS A 109 -7.08 5.53 11.07
N ALA A 110 -8.36 5.47 10.69
CA ALA A 110 -9.42 4.98 11.56
C ALA A 110 -9.25 3.49 11.92
N ARG A 111 -8.76 2.66 10.98
CA ARG A 111 -8.58 1.22 11.22
C ARG A 111 -7.49 0.93 12.25
N TYR A 112 -6.40 1.69 12.23
CA TYR A 112 -5.27 1.48 13.15
C TYR A 112 -5.29 2.37 14.41
N GLU A 113 -6.29 3.25 14.58
CA GLU A 113 -6.40 4.19 15.70
C GLU A 113 -6.35 3.51 17.09
N ASN A 114 -6.93 2.30 17.21
CA ASN A 114 -6.97 1.53 18.46
C ASN A 114 -5.90 0.44 18.56
N THR A 115 -4.86 0.50 17.72
CA THR A 115 -3.77 -0.47 17.68
C THR A 115 -2.46 0.18 18.13
N GLU A 116 -1.44 -0.63 18.43
CA GLU A 116 -0.09 -0.13 18.71
C GLU A 116 0.62 0.41 17.45
N THR A 117 0.02 0.21 16.27
CA THR A 117 0.54 0.68 14.99
C THR A 117 0.39 2.18 14.84
N GLN A 118 1.52 2.87 14.65
CA GLN A 118 1.54 4.32 14.41
C GLN A 118 1.50 4.63 12.92
N ILE A 119 0.61 5.52 12.50
CA ILE A 119 0.60 6.06 11.14
C ILE A 119 1.35 7.38 11.13
N LEU A 120 2.40 7.47 10.31
CA LEU A 120 3.26 8.65 10.20
C LEU A 120 3.16 9.26 8.80
N GLU A 121 2.94 10.58 8.76
CA GLU A 121 2.99 11.36 7.53
C GLU A 121 4.42 11.83 7.26
N ILE A 122 4.96 11.49 6.09
CA ILE A 122 6.33 11.83 5.68
C ILE A 122 6.41 12.54 4.36
#